data_AF-A0AAX6BS78-F1
#
_entry.id   AF-A0AAX6BS78-F1
#
_cell.length_a   1.000
_cell.length_b   1.000
_cell.length_c   1.000
_cell.angle_alpha   90.00
_cell.angle_beta   90.00
_cell.angle_gamma   90.00
#
_symmetry.space_group_name_H-M   'P 1'
#
loop_
_entity.id
_entity.type
_entity.pdbx_description
1 polymer ?
#
loop_
_entity_poly.entity_id
_entity_poly.type
_entity_poly.pdbx_seq_one_letter_code
_entity_poly.pdbx_strand_id
1 'polypeptide(L)'
;MEHFLAFSLQDLPYVVMTLIVAFTLHEFAHAYVAYLFGDHTAKKQGRLTLSPLAHLDPFGTLLLIIAGFGWAKPVPVNRYFFKKPRLAGILVSIAGPFSNLLLAFIGLLIYYLMNNAAVDNDALYRFFTLFIQINLTLGVFNLLPFPPLDGYRVIEDLVPPSTRAKMTQYESWGIFVFLILVITPLDRIVIWPLLNGVATFVMNIFQQILAPLIY
;
A
#
# COMPACT_ATOMS: atom_id res chain seq x y z
N MET A 1 19.60 -22.81 -1.06
CA MET A 1 18.52 -23.65 -0.51
C MET A 1 17.29 -22.78 -0.42
N GLU A 2 16.23 -23.26 -1.04
CA GLU A 2 14.99 -22.56 -1.33
C GLU A 2 14.26 -22.23 -0.03
N HIS A 3 14.12 -20.94 0.28
CA HIS A 3 13.09 -20.53 1.21
C HIS A 3 11.75 -20.70 0.48
N PHE A 4 10.99 -21.72 0.86
CA PHE A 4 9.60 -21.92 0.40
C PHE A 4 8.69 -20.73 0.75
N LEU A 5 9.10 -19.95 1.76
CA LEU A 5 8.42 -18.75 2.22
C LEU A 5 9.22 -17.51 1.82
N ALA A 6 8.53 -16.46 1.40
CA ALA A 6 9.16 -15.18 1.10
C ALA A 6 9.79 -14.48 2.33
N PHE A 7 9.33 -14.83 3.53
CA PHE A 7 9.84 -14.31 4.80
C PHE A 7 10.38 -15.43 5.68
N SER A 8 11.36 -15.12 6.53
CA SER A 8 11.83 -16.09 7.52
C SER A 8 10.73 -16.40 8.53
N LEU A 9 10.70 -17.64 9.06
CA LEU A 9 9.71 -18.03 10.07
C LEU A 9 9.70 -17.12 11.31
N GLN A 10 10.86 -16.53 11.62
CA GLN A 10 11.01 -15.59 12.73
C GLN A 10 10.42 -14.21 12.42
N ASP A 11 10.37 -13.82 11.14
CA ASP A 11 9.80 -12.54 10.71
C ASP A 11 8.27 -12.59 10.58
N LEU A 12 7.71 -13.78 10.35
CA LEU A 12 6.29 -13.97 10.08
C LEU A 12 5.36 -13.26 11.07
N PRO A 13 5.56 -13.33 12.40
CA PRO A 13 4.67 -12.63 13.33
C PRO A 13 4.65 -11.12 13.09
N TYR A 14 5.82 -10.51 12.88
CA TYR A 14 5.97 -9.07 12.63
C TYR A 14 5.38 -8.66 11.28
N VAL A 15 5.61 -9.49 10.26
CA VAL A 15 5.04 -9.31 8.91
C VAL A 15 3.52 -9.36 8.96
N VAL A 16 2.93 -10.38 9.59
CA VAL A 16 1.48 -10.53 9.72
C VAL A 16 0.87 -9.36 10.48
N MET A 17 1.44 -8.98 11.63
CA MET A 17 0.96 -7.82 12.40
C MET A 17 1.01 -6.53 11.57
N THR A 18 2.11 -6.32 10.85
CA THR A 18 2.27 -5.16 9.97
C THR A 18 1.24 -5.13 8.86
N LEU A 19 1.03 -6.26 8.17
CA LEU A 19 0.11 -6.35 7.04
C LEU A 19 -1.35 -6.17 7.44
N ILE A 20 -1.73 -6.70 8.60
CA ILE A 20 -3.05 -6.47 9.18
C ILE A 20 -3.31 -4.97 9.32
N VAL A 21 -2.37 -4.23 9.91
CA VAL A 21 -2.49 -2.78 10.10
C VAL A 21 -2.44 -2.05 8.75
N ALA A 22 -1.46 -2.38 7.92
CA ALA A 22 -1.20 -1.72 6.64
C ALA A 22 -2.39 -1.80 5.69
N PHE A 23 -2.95 -3.01 5.46
CA PHE A 23 -4.10 -3.18 4.58
C PHE A 23 -5.39 -2.61 5.17
N THR A 24 -5.60 -2.76 6.47
CA THR A 24 -6.80 -2.21 7.12
C THR A 24 -6.84 -0.69 6.98
N LEU A 25 -5.73 0.00 7.25
CA LEU A 25 -5.67 1.45 7.13
C LEU A 25 -5.69 1.93 5.68
N HIS A 26 -5.05 1.19 4.76
CA HIS A 26 -5.09 1.48 3.33
C HIS A 26 -6.53 1.47 2.78
N GLU A 27 -7.25 0.37 2.99
CA GLU A 27 -8.62 0.20 2.53
C GLU A 27 -9.59 1.14 3.26
N PHE A 28 -9.39 1.35 4.55
CA PHE A 28 -10.14 2.35 5.31
C PHE A 28 -9.94 3.77 4.75
N ALA A 29 -8.71 4.14 4.37
CA ALA A 29 -8.42 5.46 3.82
C ALA A 29 -9.17 5.70 2.50
N HIS A 30 -9.19 4.71 1.60
CA HIS A 30 -10.03 4.77 0.39
C HIS A 30 -11.50 4.97 0.73
N ALA A 31 -12.04 4.13 1.63
CA ALA A 31 -13.44 4.19 2.06
C ALA A 31 -13.80 5.56 2.66
N TYR A 32 -12.92 6.09 3.49
CA TYR A 32 -13.12 7.33 4.23
C TYR A 32 -13.10 8.53 3.30
N VAL A 33 -12.12 8.61 2.40
CA VAL A 33 -12.07 9.71 1.42
C VAL A 33 -13.26 9.63 0.47
N ALA A 34 -13.65 8.43 0.00
CA ALA A 34 -14.83 8.26 -0.84
C ALA A 34 -16.12 8.74 -0.13
N TYR A 35 -16.25 8.43 1.17
CA TYR A 35 -17.35 8.89 2.00
C TYR A 35 -17.40 10.43 2.11
N LEU A 36 -16.25 11.09 2.31
CA LEU A 36 -16.18 12.56 2.35
C LEU A 36 -16.62 13.20 1.03
N PHE A 37 -16.43 12.51 -0.10
CA PHE A 37 -16.87 12.97 -1.42
C PHE A 37 -18.30 12.54 -1.79
N GLY A 38 -19.04 11.90 -0.87
CA GLY A 38 -20.46 11.57 -1.01
C GLY A 38 -20.78 10.11 -1.35
N ASP A 39 -19.76 9.25 -1.52
CA ASP A 39 -20.00 7.82 -1.74
C ASP A 39 -20.20 7.06 -0.42
N HIS A 40 -21.45 6.74 -0.11
CA HIS A 40 -21.81 5.98 1.08
C HIS A 40 -21.79 4.46 0.89
N THR A 41 -21.36 3.95 -0.28
CA THR A 41 -21.41 2.52 -0.63
C THR A 41 -20.62 1.66 0.36
N ALA A 42 -19.34 2.00 0.58
CA ALA A 42 -18.48 1.28 1.53
C ALA A 42 -19.04 1.29 2.97
N LYS A 43 -19.59 2.42 3.41
CA LYS A 43 -20.22 2.55 4.73
C LYS A 43 -21.43 1.63 4.88
N LYS A 44 -22.33 1.59 3.89
CA LYS A 44 -23.53 0.73 3.89
C LYS A 44 -23.18 -0.76 3.91
N GLN A 45 -22.02 -1.13 3.35
CA GLN A 45 -21.51 -2.50 3.38
C GLN A 45 -20.68 -2.82 4.64
N GLY A 46 -20.63 -1.92 5.62
CA GLY A 46 -19.85 -2.12 6.85
C GLY A 46 -18.34 -2.06 6.66
N ARG A 47 -17.85 -1.49 5.54
CA ARG A 47 -16.42 -1.42 5.20
C ARG A 47 -15.75 -0.12 5.62
N LEU A 48 -16.52 0.88 6.06
CA LEU A 48 -15.95 2.07 6.70
C LEU A 48 -15.67 1.77 8.19
N THR A 49 -14.68 0.93 8.44
CA THR A 49 -14.31 0.44 9.78
C THR A 49 -12.81 0.17 9.86
N LEU A 50 -12.24 0.13 11.05
CA LEU A 50 -10.86 -0.29 11.31
C LEU A 50 -10.77 -1.79 11.71
N SER A 51 -11.83 -2.55 11.50
CA SER A 51 -11.81 -4.01 11.70
C SER A 51 -11.04 -4.70 10.57
N PRO A 52 -9.95 -5.45 10.85
CA PRO A 52 -9.21 -6.15 9.81
C PRO A 52 -10.03 -7.18 9.03
N LEU A 53 -11.02 -7.79 9.68
CA LEU A 53 -11.91 -8.78 9.07
C LEU A 53 -12.74 -8.20 7.91
N ALA A 54 -12.93 -6.87 7.88
CA ALA A 54 -13.64 -6.20 6.81
C ALA A 54 -12.78 -5.95 5.56
N HIS A 55 -11.45 -6.10 5.67
CA HIS A 55 -10.47 -5.63 4.68
C HIS A 55 -9.49 -6.70 4.22
N LEU A 56 -9.24 -7.73 5.02
CA LEU A 56 -8.34 -8.80 4.66
C LEU A 56 -9.05 -9.87 3.83
N ASP A 57 -8.41 -10.29 2.74
CA ASP A 57 -8.80 -11.47 1.99
C ASP A 57 -7.98 -12.68 2.49
N PRO A 58 -8.60 -13.77 2.96
CA PRO A 58 -7.85 -14.91 3.48
C PRO A 58 -6.89 -15.55 2.48
N PHE A 59 -7.25 -15.61 1.19
CA PHE A 59 -6.40 -16.18 0.14
C PHE A 59 -5.26 -15.23 -0.22
N GLY A 60 -5.56 -13.94 -0.39
CA GLY A 60 -4.55 -12.92 -0.64
C GLY A 60 -3.55 -12.82 0.51
N THR A 61 -4.02 -12.87 1.76
CA THR A 61 -3.16 -12.87 2.96
C THR A 61 -2.28 -14.12 3.02
N LEU A 62 -2.81 -15.30 2.67
CA LEU A 62 -2.05 -16.55 2.63
C LEU A 62 -0.96 -16.53 1.55
N LEU A 63 -1.29 -16.07 0.34
CA LEU A 63 -0.33 -15.94 -0.75
C LEU A 63 0.80 -14.97 -0.39
N LEU A 64 0.49 -13.89 0.32
CA LEU A 64 1.51 -12.94 0.75
C LEU A 64 2.52 -13.56 1.71
N ILE A 65 2.07 -14.46 2.59
CA ILE A 65 2.94 -15.19 3.53
C ILE A 65 3.83 -16.21 2.80
N ILE A 66 3.26 -16.95 1.85
CA ILE A 66 3.96 -18.04 1.17
C ILE A 66 4.83 -17.52 0.03
N ALA A 67 4.22 -16.75 -0.88
CA ALA A 67 4.83 -16.30 -2.12
C ALA A 67 5.44 -14.89 -2.03
N GLY A 68 5.20 -14.15 -0.94
CA GLY A 68 5.68 -12.75 -0.81
C GLY A 68 4.84 -11.76 -1.61
N PHE A 69 3.74 -12.21 -2.20
CA PHE A 69 2.79 -11.40 -2.95
C PHE A 69 1.37 -11.77 -2.58
N GLY A 70 0.50 -10.77 -2.41
CA GLY A 70 -0.91 -10.97 -2.13
C GLY A 70 -1.67 -9.64 -2.11
N TRP A 71 -2.97 -9.71 -1.88
CA TRP A 71 -3.86 -8.55 -1.97
C TRP A 71 -4.81 -8.49 -0.77
N ALA A 72 -5.25 -7.27 -0.47
CA ALA A 72 -6.38 -7.03 0.41
C ALA A 72 -7.70 -7.23 -0.35
N LYS A 73 -8.82 -7.29 0.38
CA LYS A 73 -10.14 -7.21 -0.22
C LYS A 73 -10.39 -5.74 -0.60
N PRO A 74 -10.48 -5.37 -1.88
CA PRO A 74 -10.59 -3.96 -2.26
C PRO A 74 -11.94 -3.38 -1.86
N VAL A 75 -11.96 -2.16 -1.31
CA VAL A 75 -13.19 -1.44 -0.94
C VAL A 75 -13.93 -0.94 -2.19
N PRO A 76 -15.27 -1.10 -2.25
CA PRO A 76 -16.04 -0.57 -3.36
C PRO A 76 -16.06 0.96 -3.33
N VAL A 77 -15.73 1.55 -4.47
CA VAL A 77 -15.81 3.00 -4.71
C VAL A 77 -16.77 3.27 -5.86
N ASN A 78 -17.89 3.90 -5.58
CA ASN A 78 -18.87 4.31 -6.56
C ASN A 78 -18.72 5.78 -6.93
N ARG A 79 -18.04 6.02 -8.06
CA ARG A 79 -17.72 7.36 -8.57
C ARG A 79 -18.96 8.16 -9.01
N TYR A 80 -20.13 7.53 -9.18
CA TYR A 80 -21.37 8.21 -9.58
C TYR A 80 -21.84 9.23 -8.53
N PHE A 81 -21.54 9.00 -7.24
CA PHE A 81 -21.95 9.89 -6.16
C PHE A 81 -21.05 11.12 -5.98
N PHE A 82 -19.91 11.19 -6.67
CA PHE A 82 -18.93 12.25 -6.45
C PHE A 82 -19.37 13.58 -7.05
N LYS A 83 -19.39 14.64 -6.22
CA LYS A 83 -19.65 16.02 -6.67
C LYS A 83 -18.59 16.55 -7.66
N LYS A 84 -17.33 16.12 -7.50
CA LYS A 84 -16.21 16.42 -8.40
C LYS A 84 -15.50 15.11 -8.80
N PRO A 85 -16.04 14.35 -9.76
CA PRO A 85 -15.63 12.96 -9.99
C PRO A 85 -14.14 12.74 -10.21
N ARG A 86 -13.47 13.61 -10.98
CA ARG A 86 -12.01 13.49 -11.24
C ARG A 86 -11.17 13.75 -10.00
N LEU A 87 -11.40 14.89 -9.33
CA LEU A 87 -10.67 15.23 -8.11
C LEU A 87 -10.90 14.20 -7.00
N ALA A 88 -12.17 13.78 -6.82
CA ALA A 88 -12.52 12.75 -5.86
C ALA A 88 -11.86 11.41 -6.21
N GLY A 89 -11.87 11.01 -7.49
CA GLY A 89 -11.21 9.79 -7.95
C GLY A 89 -9.70 9.79 -7.66
N ILE A 90 -9.01 10.89 -7.94
CA ILE A 90 -7.58 11.06 -7.64
C ILE A 90 -7.32 10.98 -6.13
N LEU A 91 -8.06 11.75 -5.33
CA LEU A 91 -7.86 11.80 -3.88
C LEU A 91 -8.19 10.47 -3.21
N VAL A 92 -9.23 9.77 -3.66
CA VAL A 92 -9.54 8.42 -3.19
C VAL A 92 -8.40 7.48 -3.55
N SER A 93 -7.92 7.48 -4.79
CA SER A 93 -6.83 6.58 -5.23
C SER A 93 -5.53 6.84 -4.45
N ILE A 94 -5.19 8.09 -4.15
CA ILE A 94 -3.98 8.43 -3.38
C ILE A 94 -4.13 8.13 -1.88
N ALA A 95 -5.36 8.07 -1.34
CA ALA A 95 -5.62 7.92 0.09
C ALA A 95 -4.98 6.67 0.70
N GLY A 96 -5.14 5.52 0.04
CA GLY A 96 -4.54 4.25 0.48
C GLY A 96 -3.02 4.32 0.52
N PRO A 97 -2.32 4.57 -0.60
CA PRO A 97 -0.87 4.69 -0.63
C PRO A 97 -0.32 5.73 0.34
N PHE A 98 -0.98 6.88 0.46
CA PHE A 98 -0.61 7.91 1.42
C PHE A 98 -0.69 7.42 2.87
N SER A 99 -1.71 6.63 3.21
CA SER A 99 -1.81 6.05 4.56
C SER A 99 -0.64 5.12 4.88
N ASN A 100 -0.16 4.32 3.93
CA ASN A 100 1.02 3.49 4.14
C ASN A 100 2.29 4.33 4.28
N LEU A 101 2.47 5.36 3.44
CA LEU A 101 3.61 6.27 3.59
C LEU A 101 3.59 6.99 4.96
N LEU A 102 2.41 7.38 5.44
CA LEU A 102 2.24 7.96 6.76
C LEU A 102 2.59 6.96 7.88
N LEU A 103 2.17 5.70 7.75
CA LEU A 103 2.55 4.64 8.69
C LEU A 103 4.06 4.40 8.70
N ALA A 104 4.70 4.35 7.53
CA ALA A 104 6.16 4.23 7.43
C ALA A 104 6.88 5.40 8.11
N PHE A 105 6.39 6.63 7.92
CA PHE A 105 6.92 7.82 8.57
C PHE A 105 6.77 7.76 10.10
N ILE A 106 5.58 7.41 10.61
CA ILE A 106 5.33 7.24 12.04
C ILE A 106 6.21 6.13 12.63
N GLY A 107 6.34 5.00 11.92
CA GLY A 107 7.22 3.91 12.32
C GLY A 107 8.68 4.35 12.44
N LEU A 108 9.17 5.15 11.48
CA LEU A 108 10.53 5.69 11.51
C LEU A 108 10.74 6.68 12.66
N LEU A 109 9.75 7.55 12.91
CA LEU A 109 9.77 8.45 14.07
C LEU A 109 9.89 7.65 15.38
N ILE A 110 9.06 6.61 15.56
CA ILE A 110 9.11 5.77 16.77
C ILE A 110 10.46 5.07 16.88
N TYR A 111 11.00 4.53 15.77
CA TYR A 111 12.31 3.90 15.73
C TYR A 111 13.42 4.85 16.23
N TYR A 112 13.39 6.12 15.83
CA TYR A 112 14.35 7.11 16.33
C TYR A 112 14.14 7.47 17.79
N LEU A 113 12.90 7.62 18.24
CA LEU A 113 12.61 7.86 19.65
C LEU A 113 13.10 6.69 20.53
N MET A 114 12.97 5.45 20.06
CA MET A 114 13.50 4.27 20.74
C MET A 114 15.03 4.30 20.86
N ASN A 115 15.74 4.70 19.79
CA ASN A 115 17.19 4.88 19.83
C ASN A 115 17.62 5.94 20.84
N ASN A 116 16.97 7.11 20.82
CA ASN A 116 17.28 8.19 21.74
C ASN A 116 16.98 7.83 23.21
N ALA A 117 15.95 7.03 23.44
CA ALA A 117 15.61 6.50 24.76
C ALA A 117 16.42 5.27 25.17
N ALA A 118 17.36 4.81 24.33
CA ALA A 118 18.17 3.60 24.55
C ALA A 118 17.33 2.37 24.95
N VAL A 119 16.21 2.15 24.25
CA VAL A 119 15.35 0.98 24.48
C VAL A 119 16.13 -0.29 24.16
N ASP A 120 16.30 -1.19 25.13
CA ASP A 120 17.00 -2.47 24.94
C ASP A 120 16.00 -3.59 24.60
N ASN A 121 15.53 -3.61 23.35
CA ASN A 121 14.58 -4.64 22.88
C ASN A 121 14.68 -4.88 21.37
N ASP A 122 15.46 -5.90 20.99
CA ASP A 122 15.66 -6.32 19.60
C ASP A 122 14.37 -6.65 18.86
N ALA A 123 13.37 -7.23 19.54
CA ALA A 123 12.11 -7.60 18.92
C ALA A 123 11.31 -6.37 18.48
N LEU A 124 11.33 -5.30 19.28
CA LEU A 124 10.69 -4.03 18.91
C LEU A 124 11.41 -3.36 17.73
N TYR A 125 12.74 -3.36 17.72
CA TYR A 125 13.50 -2.84 16.57
C TYR A 125 13.19 -3.62 15.30
N ARG A 126 13.23 -4.97 15.37
CA ARG A 126 12.89 -5.84 14.25
C ARG A 126 11.47 -5.60 13.74
N PHE A 127 10.50 -5.44 14.65
CA PHE A 127 9.13 -5.10 14.28
C PHE A 127 9.06 -3.78 13.51
N PHE A 128 9.64 -2.70 14.04
CA PHE A 128 9.57 -1.39 13.38
C PHE A 128 10.36 -1.35 12.07
N THR A 129 11.49 -2.06 11.96
CA THR A 129 12.20 -2.20 10.68
C THR A 129 11.30 -2.81 9.60
N LEU A 130 10.65 -3.94 9.91
CA LEU A 130 9.71 -4.58 8.96
C LEU A 130 8.47 -3.71 8.72
N PHE A 131 7.94 -3.07 9.77
CA PHE A 131 6.80 -2.18 9.69
C PHE A 131 7.02 -1.03 8.71
N ILE A 132 8.20 -0.38 8.81
CA ILE A 132 8.60 0.71 7.92
C ILE A 132 8.81 0.19 6.50
N GLN A 133 9.58 -0.89 6.33
CA GLN A 133 9.89 -1.44 5.01
C GLN A 133 8.64 -1.87 4.25
N ILE A 134 7.73 -2.60 4.89
CA ILE A 134 6.50 -3.10 4.26
C ILE A 134 5.57 -1.94 3.91
N ASN A 135 5.32 -1.00 4.83
CA ASN A 135 4.44 0.14 4.53
C ASN A 135 5.02 1.05 3.46
N LEU A 136 6.33 1.32 3.49
CA LEU A 136 7.00 2.10 2.45
C LEU A 136 6.87 1.41 1.08
N THR A 137 7.13 0.10 1.04
CA THR A 137 7.00 -0.71 -0.18
C THR A 137 5.57 -0.72 -0.70
N LEU A 138 4.57 -0.98 0.16
CA LEU A 138 3.15 -0.99 -0.21
C LEU A 138 2.68 0.37 -0.73
N GLY A 139 3.10 1.46 -0.08
CA GLY A 139 2.75 2.82 -0.50
C GLY A 139 3.35 3.16 -1.86
N VAL A 140 4.65 2.92 -2.05
CA VAL A 140 5.32 3.18 -3.33
C VAL A 140 4.81 2.27 -4.44
N PHE A 141 4.59 0.99 -4.14
CA PHE A 141 4.08 -0.01 -5.09
C PHE A 141 2.69 0.36 -5.60
N ASN A 142 1.76 0.75 -4.72
CA ASN A 142 0.44 1.14 -5.17
C ASN A 142 0.43 2.47 -5.95
N LEU A 143 1.49 3.28 -5.92
CA LEU A 143 1.63 4.47 -6.75
C LEU A 143 2.16 4.19 -8.16
N LEU A 144 2.55 2.95 -8.48
CA LEU A 144 2.97 2.61 -9.83
C LEU A 144 1.81 2.79 -10.83
N PRO A 145 2.08 3.36 -12.03
CA PRO A 145 1.05 3.63 -13.03
C PRO A 145 0.69 2.35 -13.83
N PHE A 146 0.32 1.27 -13.14
CA PHE A 146 0.06 -0.05 -13.74
C PHE A 146 -1.20 -0.70 -13.14
N PRO A 147 -2.16 -1.23 -13.94
CA PRO A 147 -3.33 -1.93 -13.39
C PRO A 147 -2.93 -3.18 -12.60
N PRO A 148 -3.55 -3.49 -11.46
CA PRO A 148 -4.74 -2.86 -10.86
C PRO A 148 -4.43 -1.74 -9.84
N LEU A 149 -3.20 -1.25 -9.79
CA LEU A 149 -2.69 -0.40 -8.70
C LEU A 149 -3.33 1.00 -8.70
N ASP A 150 -3.34 1.65 -7.54
CA ASP A 150 -3.99 2.96 -7.38
C ASP A 150 -3.40 4.05 -8.27
N GLY A 151 -2.08 4.01 -8.51
CA GLY A 151 -1.38 4.94 -9.39
C GLY A 151 -1.94 4.92 -10.80
N TYR A 152 -2.38 3.76 -11.28
CA TYR A 152 -3.09 3.66 -12.57
C TYR A 152 -4.40 4.44 -12.57
N ARG A 153 -5.18 4.34 -11.48
CA ARG A 153 -6.45 5.07 -11.32
C ARG A 153 -6.26 6.57 -11.26
N VAL A 154 -5.16 7.03 -10.64
CA VAL A 154 -4.76 8.44 -10.66
C VAL A 154 -4.54 8.91 -12.11
N ILE A 155 -3.78 8.14 -12.90
CA ILE A 155 -3.54 8.49 -14.31
C ILE A 155 -4.86 8.47 -15.11
N GLU A 156 -5.73 7.48 -14.90
CA GLU A 156 -7.05 7.42 -15.57
C GLU A 156 -7.90 8.67 -15.34
N ASP A 157 -7.85 9.28 -14.16
CA ASP A 157 -8.61 10.49 -13.84
C ASP A 157 -7.94 11.79 -14.33
N LEU A 158 -6.64 11.76 -14.62
CA LEU A 158 -5.88 12.89 -15.17
C LEU A 158 -6.00 12.99 -16.70
N VAL A 159 -6.15 11.87 -17.40
CA VAL A 159 -6.21 11.85 -18.88
C VAL A 159 -7.56 12.32 -19.46
N PRO A 160 -7.62 12.71 -20.74
CA PRO A 160 -8.88 13.01 -21.42
C PRO A 160 -9.85 11.81 -21.47
N PRO A 161 -11.18 12.03 -21.57
CA PRO A 161 -12.18 10.96 -21.57
C PRO A 161 -11.97 9.88 -22.64
N SER A 162 -11.49 10.26 -23.82
CA SER A 162 -11.20 9.32 -24.92
C SER A 162 -10.04 8.39 -24.59
N THR A 163 -8.99 8.89 -23.93
CA THR A 163 -7.86 8.08 -23.45
C THR A 163 -8.28 7.21 -22.29
N ARG A 164 -9.07 7.75 -21.35
CA ARG A 164 -9.62 6.97 -20.22
C ARG A 164 -10.43 5.77 -20.70
N ALA A 165 -11.30 5.96 -21.70
CA ALA A 165 -12.10 4.86 -22.27
C ALA A 165 -11.21 3.74 -22.84
N LYS A 166 -10.11 4.09 -23.51
CA LYS A 166 -9.12 3.11 -24.01
C LYS A 166 -8.38 2.43 -22.86
N MET A 167 -7.94 3.18 -21.85
CA MET A 167 -7.29 2.63 -20.66
C MET A 167 -8.17 1.57 -20.00
N THR A 168 -9.43 1.90 -19.71
CA THR A 168 -10.41 0.97 -19.11
C THR A 168 -10.65 -0.27 -19.99
N GLN A 169 -10.65 -0.13 -21.32
CA GLN A 169 -10.78 -1.28 -22.24
C GLN A 169 -9.61 -2.28 -22.12
N TYR A 170 -8.39 -1.78 -21.90
CA TYR A 170 -7.18 -2.62 -21.80
C TYR A 170 -6.82 -3.01 -20.37
N GLU A 171 -7.59 -2.55 -19.37
CA GLU A 171 -7.29 -2.77 -17.96
C GLU A 171 -7.16 -4.26 -17.62
N SER A 172 -8.09 -5.09 -18.09
CA SER A 172 -8.05 -6.55 -17.87
C SER A 172 -6.77 -7.19 -18.42
N TRP A 173 -6.32 -6.77 -19.61
CA TRP A 173 -5.05 -7.22 -20.19
C TRP A 173 -3.86 -6.73 -19.35
N GLY A 174 -3.93 -5.49 -18.85
CA GLY A 174 -2.95 -4.97 -17.90
C GLY A 174 -2.82 -5.84 -16.66
N ILE A 175 -3.92 -6.26 -16.06
CA ILE A 175 -3.91 -7.16 -14.88
C ILE A 175 -3.23 -8.50 -15.20
N PHE A 176 -3.47 -9.10 -16.37
CA PHE A 176 -2.76 -10.33 -16.76
C PHE A 176 -1.26 -10.11 -16.92
N VAL A 177 -0.85 -9.02 -17.57
CA VAL A 177 0.57 -8.67 -17.71
C VAL A 177 1.20 -8.42 -16.33
N PHE A 178 0.49 -7.75 -15.43
CA PHE A 178 0.93 -7.52 -14.05
C PHE A 178 1.21 -8.83 -13.32
N LEU A 179 0.26 -9.77 -13.37
CA LEU A 179 0.40 -11.07 -12.71
C LEU A 179 1.59 -11.86 -13.27
N ILE A 180 1.79 -11.85 -14.59
CA ILE A 180 2.98 -12.46 -15.20
C ILE A 180 4.25 -11.78 -14.68
N LEU A 181 4.26 -10.46 -14.62
CA LEU A 181 5.42 -9.68 -14.16
C LEU A 181 5.79 -10.03 -12.72
N VAL A 182 4.80 -10.13 -11.82
CA VAL A 182 5.03 -10.34 -10.38
C VAL A 182 5.27 -11.82 -10.02
N ILE A 183 4.69 -12.77 -10.75
CA ILE A 183 4.89 -14.21 -10.49
C ILE A 183 6.20 -14.73 -11.10
N THR A 184 6.68 -14.10 -12.17
CA THR A 184 7.95 -14.46 -12.80
C THR A 184 9.09 -13.60 -12.24
N PRO A 185 10.37 -14.01 -12.41
CA PRO A 185 11.52 -13.21 -12.01
C PRO A 185 11.69 -11.85 -12.74
N LEU A 186 10.74 -11.49 -13.63
CA LEU A 186 10.75 -10.23 -14.36
C LEU A 186 10.52 -9.04 -13.42
N ASP A 187 9.82 -9.23 -12.29
CA ASP A 187 9.64 -8.23 -11.25
C ASP A 187 10.99 -7.65 -10.79
N ARG A 188 12.02 -8.50 -10.66
CA ARG A 188 13.38 -8.11 -10.24
C ARG A 188 14.07 -7.16 -11.21
N ILE A 189 13.70 -7.22 -12.48
CA ILE A 189 14.30 -6.43 -13.55
C ILE A 189 13.51 -5.13 -13.75
N VAL A 190 12.18 -5.19 -13.65
CA VAL A 190 11.30 -4.07 -14.02
C VAL A 190 10.79 -3.31 -12.81
N ILE A 191 10.23 -4.02 -11.82
CA ILE A 191 9.51 -3.42 -10.70
C ILE A 191 10.49 -3.03 -9.59
N TRP A 192 11.33 -3.96 -9.15
CA TRP A 192 12.22 -3.77 -8.00
C TRP A 192 13.20 -2.59 -8.12
N PRO A 193 13.87 -2.34 -9.26
CA PRO A 193 14.78 -1.19 -9.37
C PRO A 193 14.04 0.13 -9.20
N LEU A 194 12.84 0.23 -9.76
CA LEU A 194 12.01 1.42 -9.66
C LEU A 194 11.43 1.59 -8.25
N LEU A 195 10.94 0.51 -7.64
CA LEU A 195 10.51 0.52 -6.23
C LEU A 195 11.64 0.96 -5.31
N ASN A 196 12.82 0.36 -5.42
CA ASN A 196 13.96 0.68 -4.56
C ASN A 196 14.42 2.12 -4.75
N GLY A 197 14.46 2.62 -5.99
CA GLY A 197 14.82 4.00 -6.28
C GLY A 197 13.85 4.99 -5.60
N VAL A 198 12.54 4.79 -5.77
CA VAL A 198 11.52 5.67 -5.19
C VAL A 198 11.45 5.52 -3.67
N ALA A 199 11.49 4.29 -3.14
CA ALA A 199 11.48 4.04 -1.70
C ALA A 199 12.70 4.65 -1.02
N THR A 200 13.90 4.53 -1.61
CA THR A 200 15.12 5.18 -1.09
C THR A 200 14.98 6.69 -1.10
N PHE A 201 14.45 7.27 -2.18
CA PHE A 201 14.19 8.71 -2.26
C PHE A 201 13.23 9.18 -1.16
N VAL A 202 12.10 8.50 -0.97
CA VAL A 202 11.12 8.81 0.08
C VAL A 202 11.71 8.64 1.47
N MET A 203 12.46 7.56 1.70
CA MET A 203 13.14 7.32 2.97
C MET A 203 14.14 8.44 3.28
N ASN A 204 14.93 8.90 2.29
CA ASN A 204 15.85 10.02 2.47
C ASN A 204 15.11 11.31 2.87
N ILE A 205 13.96 11.59 2.27
CA ILE A 205 13.12 12.73 2.68
C ILE A 205 12.67 12.58 4.13
N PHE A 206 12.17 11.40 4.51
CA PHE A 206 11.72 11.16 5.88
C PHE A 206 12.87 11.35 6.88
N GLN A 207 14.04 10.83 6.57
CA GLN A 207 15.24 11.00 7.39
C GLN A 207 15.66 12.47 7.49
N GLN A 208 15.62 13.24 6.41
CA GLN A 208 15.92 14.68 6.44
C GLN A 208 14.94 15.46 7.33
N ILE A 209 13.64 15.13 7.25
CA ILE A 209 12.61 15.75 8.10
C ILE A 209 12.83 15.43 9.57
N LEU A 210 13.23 14.20 9.88
CA LEU A 210 13.41 13.72 11.26
C LEU A 210 14.82 13.95 11.81
N ALA A 211 15.81 14.29 10.97
CA ALA A 211 17.19 14.53 11.37
C ALA A 211 17.35 15.50 12.55
N PRO A 212 16.57 16.60 12.65
CA PRO A 212 16.65 17.50 13.80
C PRO A 212 16.26 16.88 15.16
N LEU A 213 15.64 15.70 15.17
CA LEU A 213 15.29 14.97 16.40
C LEU A 213 16.41 14.00 16.85
N ILE A 214 17.44 13.80 16.02
CA ILE A 214 18.54 12.86 16.23
C ILE A 214 19.78 13.56 16.82
N TYR A 215 19.88 14.89 16.65
CA TYR A 215 20.99 15.73 17.13
C TYR A 215 20.57 16.63 18.29
#